data_AF-A0A974ACX7-F1
#
_entry.id   AF-A0A974ACX7-F1
#
_cell.length_a   1.000
_cell.length_b   1.000
_cell.length_c   1.000
_cell.angle_alpha   90.00
_cell.angle_beta   90.00
_cell.angle_gamma   90.00
#
_symmetry.space_group_name_H-M   'P 1'
#
loop_
_entity.id
_entity.type
_entity.pdbx_description
1 polymer ?
#
loop_
_entity_poly.entity_id
_entity_poly.type
_entity_poly.pdbx_seq_one_letter_code
_entity_poly.pdbx_strand_id
1 'polypeptide(L)'
;MTSVAAAPPRTDSAAWRAALPHIAPFLGILVLAVLLPFVSNDYWVLIGTRAAIYWVLVSGLNLVVGFAGHLAIGYVALLTLGAYTTSVLVAGNVMPAIPVFAALPVAGLIGAIFGVIVGLPALRLRTFYFAMSTLGFATIVTQIALAWQSVTGGGIGIAGPEFPAPFNTPWGFYGLCIGFAAFTTWMSANVARSRFGRALIAVRDAEVAAEASGISKPNMLIAIFLFAGALAAIAGGLFATLQTYITPDAFTFDLSVLFFIAILIGGRGSILGPMLGTIILTILPEIAAPLAAWSTFLYAVLLLLIVLVMPGGIAALLDFRNRRPLASNRAIVPRPAALAAIVRRRDGGKTLQLRGIALSFGNVKAIDGLDLDVAPGQIHGLIGPNGSGKTTTLNVISGYYAAKAGTMTVGDEVLAAGQPVKRAACGIARTFQTPRVIGEASVLENVMIGGSIEGRANFVEAMLALPRNGADERLLAAKARALLGVVGLEALADVRADRLQHSELRFIEIARALMLDPDFLLLDEPAAGLSNDEIERLATLIKAVCGRGTGVLLVEHHADLIFDICHQVTVLNLGRTLAAGTPAEIRVHKEVVSAYLGG
;
A
#
# COMPACT_ATOMS: atom_id res chain seq x y z
N MET A 1 33.48 -28.05 -16.73
CA MET A 1 33.92 -27.67 -15.37
C MET A 1 34.70 -26.38 -15.46
N THR A 2 34.03 -25.25 -15.24
CA THR A 2 34.63 -23.91 -15.13
C THR A 2 33.91 -23.24 -13.97
N SER A 3 34.61 -23.12 -12.84
CA SER A 3 34.07 -22.60 -11.59
C SER A 3 33.66 -21.14 -11.74
N VAL A 4 32.36 -20.86 -11.65
CA VAL A 4 31.86 -19.51 -11.40
C VAL A 4 32.28 -19.16 -9.98
N ALA A 5 33.26 -18.28 -9.85
CA ALA A 5 33.68 -17.73 -8.56
C ALA A 5 32.48 -17.02 -7.91
N ALA A 6 32.04 -17.54 -6.77
CA ALA A 6 31.06 -16.87 -5.93
C ALA A 6 31.65 -15.52 -5.48
N ALA A 7 30.98 -14.42 -5.83
CA ALA A 7 31.32 -13.11 -5.33
C ALA A 7 31.28 -13.13 -3.79
N PRO A 8 32.26 -12.53 -3.09
CA PRO A 8 32.29 -12.55 -1.63
C PRO A 8 31.03 -11.88 -1.06
N PRO A 9 30.53 -12.32 0.10
CA PRO A 9 29.41 -11.67 0.76
C PRO A 9 29.76 -10.20 1.00
N ARG A 10 28.94 -9.28 0.47
CA ARG A 10 29.06 -7.85 0.78
C ARG A 10 29.03 -7.70 2.29
N THR A 11 30.15 -7.26 2.85
CA THR A 11 30.33 -6.99 4.28
C THR A 11 29.21 -6.08 4.78
N ASP A 12 28.75 -6.29 6.02
CA ASP A 12 27.79 -5.43 6.73
C ASP A 12 28.18 -3.94 6.68
N SER A 13 29.45 -3.66 6.37
CA SER A 13 29.99 -2.34 6.14
C SER A 13 29.33 -1.50 5.05
N ALA A 14 28.84 -2.13 3.99
CA ALA A 14 28.16 -1.43 2.90
C ALA A 14 26.68 -1.12 3.25
N ALA A 15 26.06 -1.93 4.11
CA ALA A 15 24.65 -1.82 4.45
C ALA A 15 24.32 -0.57 5.27
N TRP A 16 25.16 -0.25 6.28
CA TRP A 16 24.95 0.97 7.07
C TRP A 16 25.28 2.26 6.30
N ARG A 17 26.24 2.25 5.37
CA ARG A 17 26.47 3.42 4.48
C ARG A 17 25.28 3.70 3.58
N ALA A 18 24.61 2.65 3.09
CA ALA A 18 23.41 2.79 2.28
C ALA A 18 22.18 3.23 3.10
N ALA A 19 22.09 2.86 4.38
CA ALA A 19 21.01 3.25 5.28
C ALA A 19 21.19 4.67 5.87
N LEU A 20 22.42 5.15 5.98
CA LEU A 20 22.78 6.45 6.56
C LEU A 20 21.95 7.65 6.04
N PRO A 21 21.79 7.86 4.71
CA PRO A 21 21.02 9.01 4.21
C PRO A 21 19.53 8.95 4.57
N HIS A 22 18.97 7.76 4.82
CA HIS A 22 17.58 7.61 5.23
C HIS A 22 17.38 7.80 6.75
N ILE A 23 18.41 7.51 7.56
CA ILE A 23 18.34 7.58 9.03
C ILE A 23 18.84 8.94 9.56
N ALA A 24 19.79 9.57 8.86
CA ALA A 24 20.38 10.86 9.21
C ALA A 24 19.36 11.98 9.55
N PRO A 25 18.28 12.21 8.77
CA PRO A 25 17.32 13.26 9.12
C PRO A 25 16.57 12.96 10.43
N PHE A 26 16.22 11.70 10.70
CA PHE A 26 15.59 11.30 11.96
C PHE A 26 16.54 11.49 13.15
N LEU A 27 17.82 11.13 12.98
CA LEU A 27 18.85 11.37 13.99
C LEU A 27 19.05 12.86 14.25
N GLY A 28 19.08 13.69 13.21
CA GLY A 28 19.17 15.15 13.36
C GLY A 28 18.01 15.73 14.16
N ILE A 29 16.78 15.32 13.84
CA ILE A 29 15.58 15.76 14.58
C ILE A 29 15.62 15.25 16.03
N LEU A 30 16.04 14.00 16.24
CA LEU A 30 16.16 13.43 17.59
C LEU A 30 17.21 14.18 18.42
N VAL A 31 18.37 14.50 17.84
CA VAL A 31 19.42 15.27 18.51
C VAL A 31 18.92 16.67 18.86
N LEU A 32 18.23 17.35 17.94
CA LEU A 32 17.63 18.65 18.23
C LEU A 32 16.60 18.58 19.36
N ALA A 33 15.76 17.54 19.37
CA ALA A 33 14.78 17.33 20.45
C ALA A 33 15.47 17.04 21.79
N VAL A 34 16.51 16.21 21.82
CA VAL A 34 17.25 15.90 23.06
C VAL A 34 18.03 17.11 23.58
N LEU A 35 18.50 17.99 22.69
CA LEU A 35 19.24 19.20 23.05
C LEU A 35 18.34 20.38 23.45
N LEU A 36 17.09 20.42 22.97
CA LEU A 36 16.14 21.49 23.28
C LEU A 36 16.08 21.77 24.80
N PRO A 37 16.03 20.74 25.67
CA PRO A 37 16.07 20.96 27.10
C PRO A 37 17.23 21.72 27.71
N PHE A 38 18.41 21.59 27.12
CA PHE A 38 19.61 22.19 27.68
C PHE A 38 19.78 23.65 27.25
N VAL A 39 18.93 24.13 26.34
CA VAL A 39 19.07 25.44 25.68
C VAL A 39 17.81 26.31 25.89
N SER A 40 16.66 25.73 26.21
CA SER A 40 15.37 26.44 26.30
C SER A 40 14.77 26.48 27.71
N ASN A 41 13.66 27.21 27.88
CA ASN A 41 12.90 27.30 29.13
C ASN A 41 11.74 26.27 29.19
N ASP A 42 11.03 26.20 30.33
CA ASP A 42 9.90 25.29 30.55
C ASP A 42 8.76 25.45 29.53
N TYR A 43 8.55 26.66 28.99
CA TYR A 43 7.52 26.92 27.99
C TYR A 43 7.80 26.19 26.67
N TRP A 44 9.03 26.23 26.15
CA TRP A 44 9.40 25.51 24.94
C TRP A 44 9.42 23.98 25.15
N VAL A 45 9.72 23.53 26.36
CA VAL A 45 9.61 22.11 26.75
C VAL A 45 8.17 21.63 26.72
N LEU A 46 7.22 22.46 27.17
CA LEU A 46 5.79 22.18 27.09
C LEU A 46 5.34 22.03 25.63
N ILE A 47 5.73 22.97 24.76
CA ILE A 47 5.43 22.92 23.32
C ILE A 47 6.05 21.67 22.68
N GLY A 48 7.31 21.38 23.00
CA GLY A 48 7.99 20.18 22.53
C GLY A 48 7.31 18.89 22.99
N THR A 49 6.84 18.84 24.24
CA THR A 49 6.08 17.72 24.80
C THR A 49 4.78 17.52 24.02
N ARG A 50 4.04 18.60 23.77
CA ARG A 50 2.82 18.57 22.96
C ARG A 50 3.08 18.06 21.55
N ALA A 51 4.14 18.55 20.89
CA ALA A 51 4.51 18.12 19.55
C ALA A 51 4.87 16.62 19.52
N ALA A 52 5.57 16.12 20.54
CA ALA A 52 5.90 14.70 20.67
C ALA A 52 4.65 13.82 20.83
N ILE A 53 3.71 14.22 21.69
CA ILE A 53 2.44 13.51 21.91
C ILE A 53 1.59 13.51 20.62
N TYR A 54 1.48 14.66 19.96
CA TYR A 54 0.78 14.76 18.69
C TYR A 54 1.43 13.90 17.62
N TRP A 55 2.76 13.80 17.60
CA TRP A 55 3.46 12.92 16.68
C TRP A 55 3.24 11.44 16.98
N VAL A 56 3.15 11.01 18.25
CA VAL A 56 2.79 9.63 18.59
C VAL A 56 1.47 9.24 17.91
N LEU A 57 0.44 10.09 18.00
CA LEU A 57 -0.83 9.87 17.30
C LEU A 57 -0.68 9.94 15.77
N VAL A 58 -0.09 11.03 15.26
CA VAL A 58 0.04 11.29 13.82
C VAL A 58 0.88 10.21 13.13
N SER A 59 1.87 9.61 13.79
CA SER A 59 2.69 8.53 13.24
C SER A 59 1.86 7.30 12.87
N GLY A 60 0.88 6.93 13.71
CA GLY A 60 -0.08 5.87 13.42
C GLY A 60 -1.12 6.29 12.38
N LEU A 61 -1.70 7.48 12.56
CA LEU A 61 -2.70 8.02 11.63
C LEU A 61 -2.15 8.21 10.21
N ASN A 62 -0.87 8.54 10.07
CA ASN A 62 -0.20 8.68 8.79
C ASN A 62 -0.18 7.36 8.00
N LEU A 63 -0.12 6.21 8.65
CA LEU A 63 -0.22 4.94 7.93
C LEU A 63 -1.64 4.70 7.38
N VAL A 64 -2.66 5.18 8.08
CA VAL A 64 -4.07 5.11 7.64
C VAL A 64 -4.34 6.12 6.51
N VAL A 65 -3.96 7.37 6.72
CA VAL A 65 -4.27 8.49 5.81
C VAL A 65 -3.24 8.59 4.69
N GLY A 66 -1.96 8.66 5.06
CA GLY A 66 -0.84 8.88 4.15
C GLY A 66 -0.50 7.66 3.30
N PHE A 67 -0.53 6.44 3.86
CA PHE A 67 -0.18 5.21 3.13
C PHE A 67 -1.41 4.50 2.55
N ALA A 68 -2.45 4.25 3.35
CA ALA A 68 -3.66 3.56 2.87
C ALA A 68 -4.66 4.47 2.15
N GLY A 69 -4.54 5.80 2.28
CA GLY A 69 -5.38 6.79 1.59
C GLY A 69 -6.79 6.96 2.15
N HIS A 70 -7.05 6.48 3.36
CA HIS A 70 -8.35 6.64 4.01
C HIS A 70 -8.42 7.96 4.77
N LEU A 71 -9.43 8.78 4.48
CA LEU A 71 -9.65 10.06 5.18
C LEU A 71 -10.27 9.80 6.56
N ALA A 72 -9.44 9.57 7.57
CA ALA A 72 -9.85 9.34 8.96
C ALA A 72 -9.82 10.66 9.76
N ILE A 73 -10.81 11.54 9.55
CA ILE A 73 -10.82 12.88 10.15
C ILE A 73 -11.16 12.83 11.64
N GLY A 74 -12.06 11.94 12.07
CA GLY A 74 -12.50 11.84 13.48
C GLY A 74 -11.56 11.08 14.41
N TYR A 75 -10.26 11.06 14.14
CA TYR A 75 -9.30 10.25 14.92
C TYR A 75 -9.05 10.77 16.34
N VAL A 76 -9.44 12.03 16.65
CA VAL A 76 -9.43 12.55 18.02
C VAL A 76 -10.23 11.67 19.00
N ALA A 77 -11.24 10.94 18.51
CA ALA A 77 -12.01 10.02 19.32
C ALA A 77 -11.13 8.98 20.05
N LEU A 78 -10.08 8.50 19.38
CA LEU A 78 -9.16 7.51 19.94
C LEU A 78 -8.19 8.16 20.95
N LEU A 79 -7.84 9.44 20.73
CA LEU A 79 -7.13 10.26 21.72
C LEU A 79 -7.99 10.42 22.98
N THR A 80 -9.27 10.77 22.82
CA THR A 80 -10.24 10.90 23.92
C THR A 80 -10.38 9.59 24.70
N LEU A 81 -10.59 8.47 24.02
CA LEU A 81 -10.69 7.15 24.65
C LEU A 81 -9.43 6.81 25.44
N GLY A 82 -8.24 7.08 24.90
CA GLY A 82 -6.99 6.81 25.58
C GLY A 82 -6.76 7.68 26.82
N ALA A 83 -7.10 8.97 26.72
CA ALA A 83 -7.01 9.92 27.81
C ALA A 83 -7.91 9.52 28.98
N TYR A 84 -9.20 9.28 28.70
CA TYR A 84 -10.15 8.85 29.73
C TYR A 84 -9.83 7.46 30.28
N THR A 85 -9.45 6.49 29.44
CA THR A 85 -9.05 5.16 29.92
C THR A 85 -7.91 5.27 30.93
N THR A 86 -6.86 6.03 30.59
CA THR A 86 -5.68 6.15 31.46
C THR A 86 -6.04 6.87 32.77
N SER A 87 -6.75 8.01 32.69
CA SER A 87 -7.18 8.76 33.88
C SER A 87 -8.10 7.97 34.80
N VAL A 88 -9.09 7.25 34.26
CA VAL A 88 -10.07 6.48 35.05
C VAL A 88 -9.41 5.32 35.78
N LEU A 89 -8.48 4.63 35.13
CA LEU A 89 -7.74 3.50 35.71
C LEU A 89 -6.77 3.94 36.81
N VAL A 90 -6.13 5.09 36.64
CA VAL A 90 -5.22 5.66 37.64
C VAL A 90 -5.98 6.28 38.82
N ALA A 91 -7.12 6.93 38.57
CA ALA A 91 -7.98 7.50 39.61
C ALA A 91 -8.67 6.42 40.47
N GLY A 92 -8.85 5.22 39.93
CA GLY A 92 -9.51 4.12 40.63
C GLY A 92 -11.04 4.19 40.63
N ASN A 93 -11.64 4.91 39.68
CA ASN A 93 -13.10 5.12 39.63
C ASN A 93 -13.90 3.85 39.31
N VAL A 94 -13.30 2.91 38.57
CA VAL A 94 -13.97 1.67 38.10
C VAL A 94 -13.40 0.41 38.75
N MET A 95 -12.09 0.41 39.01
CA MET A 95 -11.35 -0.68 39.62
C MET A 95 -10.29 -0.09 40.55
N PRO A 96 -9.65 -0.88 41.43
CA PRO A 96 -8.55 -0.37 42.25
C PRO A 96 -7.50 0.34 41.40
N ALA A 97 -7.03 1.50 41.87
CA ALA A 97 -6.08 2.34 41.16
C ALA A 97 -4.85 1.53 40.72
N ILE A 98 -4.55 1.59 39.42
CA ILE A 98 -3.36 0.94 38.86
C ILE A 98 -2.29 1.98 38.49
N PRO A 99 -0.99 1.62 38.53
CA PRO A 99 0.08 2.51 38.10
C PRO A 99 -0.10 2.96 36.65
N VAL A 100 0.25 4.22 36.35
CA VAL A 100 0.10 4.82 35.01
C VAL A 100 0.80 4.00 33.91
N PHE A 101 1.95 3.38 34.21
CA PHE A 101 2.66 2.52 33.26
C PHE A 101 1.92 1.23 32.90
N ALA A 102 1.02 0.75 33.76
CA ALA A 102 0.12 -0.36 33.47
C ALA A 102 -1.16 0.12 32.76
N ALA A 103 -1.63 1.33 33.10
CA ALA A 103 -2.82 1.93 32.47
C ALA A 103 -2.59 2.27 30.98
N LEU A 104 -1.40 2.73 30.61
CA LEU A 104 -1.06 3.10 29.22
C LEU A 104 -1.20 1.93 28.21
N PRO A 105 -0.64 0.73 28.45
CA PRO A 105 -0.88 -0.43 27.58
C PRO A 105 -2.37 -0.83 27.49
N VAL A 106 -3.13 -0.70 28.59
CA VAL A 106 -4.57 -0.98 28.58
C VAL A 106 -5.30 0.04 27.69
N ALA A 107 -4.96 1.33 27.81
CA ALA A 107 -5.45 2.36 26.90
C ALA A 107 -5.09 2.05 25.44
N GLY A 108 -3.85 1.61 25.17
CA GLY A 108 -3.43 1.14 23.85
C GLY A 108 -4.27 -0.03 23.32
N LEU A 109 -4.60 -1.02 24.17
CA LEU A 109 -5.45 -2.15 23.78
C LEU A 109 -6.89 -1.71 23.46
N ILE A 110 -7.47 -0.83 24.28
CA ILE A 110 -8.79 -0.25 24.03
C ILE A 110 -8.77 0.56 22.73
N GLY A 111 -7.73 1.38 22.52
CA GLY A 111 -7.49 2.12 21.29
C GLY A 111 -7.38 1.22 20.06
N ALA A 112 -6.69 0.09 20.17
CA ALA A 112 -6.60 -0.91 19.10
C ALA A 112 -7.98 -1.49 18.73
N ILE A 113 -8.78 -1.87 19.72
CA ILE A 113 -10.12 -2.43 19.52
C ILE A 113 -11.02 -1.40 18.84
N PHE A 114 -11.10 -0.19 19.39
CA PHE A 114 -11.93 0.88 18.83
C PHE A 114 -11.38 1.40 17.49
N GLY A 115 -10.06 1.34 17.28
CA GLY A 115 -9.44 1.62 15.99
C GLY A 115 -9.98 0.71 14.89
N VAL A 116 -10.09 -0.60 15.16
CA VAL A 116 -10.72 -1.55 14.23
C VAL A 116 -12.22 -1.26 14.06
N ILE A 117 -12.96 -0.99 15.13
CA ILE A 117 -14.40 -0.64 15.05
C ILE A 117 -14.62 0.56 14.13
N VAL A 118 -13.83 1.62 14.31
CA VAL A 118 -13.85 2.83 13.48
C VAL A 118 -13.40 2.53 12.06
N GLY A 119 -12.49 1.58 11.87
CA GLY A 119 -11.97 1.15 10.57
C GLY A 119 -12.89 0.23 9.77
N LEU A 120 -13.84 -0.48 10.40
CA LEU A 120 -14.74 -1.42 9.71
C LEU A 120 -15.55 -0.77 8.56
N PRO A 121 -16.13 0.44 8.72
CA PRO A 121 -16.77 1.13 7.61
C PRO A 121 -15.83 1.42 6.43
N ALA A 122 -14.52 1.56 6.65
CA ALA A 122 -13.52 1.77 5.60
C ALA A 122 -13.45 0.62 4.58
N LEU A 123 -13.89 -0.57 4.97
CA LEU A 123 -13.92 -1.75 4.11
C LEU A 123 -15.02 -1.69 3.04
N ARG A 124 -16.06 -0.88 3.26
CA ARG A 124 -17.26 -0.82 2.39
C ARG A 124 -17.53 0.56 1.82
N LEU A 125 -17.15 1.61 2.53
CA LEU A 125 -17.48 2.99 2.21
C LEU A 125 -16.41 3.64 1.33
N ARG A 126 -16.86 4.47 0.38
CA ARG A 126 -15.97 5.37 -0.36
C ARG A 126 -15.43 6.46 0.57
N THR A 127 -14.30 7.05 0.18
CA THR A 127 -13.44 7.89 1.02
C THR A 127 -14.17 8.98 1.83
N PHE A 128 -15.13 9.70 1.23
CA PHE A 128 -15.88 10.76 1.93
C PHE A 128 -16.86 10.23 2.98
N TYR A 129 -17.56 9.13 2.68
CA TYR A 129 -18.47 8.50 3.64
C TYR A 129 -17.73 7.93 4.84
N PHE A 130 -16.52 7.42 4.60
CA PHE A 130 -15.64 6.99 5.70
C PHE A 130 -15.28 8.16 6.62
N ALA A 131 -14.87 9.31 6.07
CA ALA A 131 -14.57 10.51 6.86
C ALA A 131 -15.76 10.93 7.74
N MET A 132 -16.96 11.00 7.17
CA MET A 132 -18.19 11.31 7.90
C MET A 132 -18.49 10.30 9.02
N SER A 133 -18.26 9.02 8.78
CA SER A 133 -18.42 7.97 9.79
C SER A 133 -17.43 8.16 10.95
N THR A 134 -16.17 8.48 10.67
CA THR A 134 -15.18 8.74 11.73
C THR A 134 -15.53 9.97 12.54
N LEU A 135 -16.06 11.02 11.91
CA LEU A 135 -16.53 12.22 12.58
C LEU A 135 -17.72 11.93 13.50
N GLY A 136 -18.71 11.18 13.02
CA GLY A 136 -19.83 10.74 13.84
C GLY A 136 -19.37 9.91 15.05
N PHE A 137 -18.37 9.05 14.87
CA PHE A 137 -17.77 8.31 15.98
C PHE A 137 -17.09 9.22 17.01
N ALA A 138 -16.35 10.24 16.56
CA ALA A 138 -15.78 11.23 17.47
C ALA A 138 -16.84 11.95 18.30
N THR A 139 -17.94 12.38 17.67
CA THR A 139 -19.08 12.97 18.38
C THR A 139 -19.67 11.99 19.39
N ILE A 140 -19.87 10.72 19.02
CA ILE A 140 -20.40 9.70 19.93
C ILE A 140 -19.50 9.54 21.16
N VAL A 141 -18.18 9.41 20.98
CA VAL A 141 -17.23 9.26 22.08
C VAL A 141 -17.26 10.47 23.00
N THR A 142 -17.22 11.69 22.46
CA THR A 142 -17.25 12.91 23.27
C THR A 142 -18.56 13.07 24.03
N GLN A 143 -19.70 12.75 23.42
CA GLN A 143 -21.00 12.80 24.09
C GLN A 143 -21.14 11.74 25.19
N ILE A 144 -20.61 10.53 24.97
CA ILE A 144 -20.55 9.50 26.03
C ILE A 144 -19.66 9.98 27.18
N ALA A 145 -18.49 10.54 26.88
CA ALA A 145 -17.59 11.08 27.89
C ALA A 145 -18.23 12.22 28.71
N LEU A 146 -19.07 13.05 28.06
CA LEU A 146 -19.82 14.12 28.72
C LEU A 146 -20.96 13.59 29.60
N ALA A 147 -21.69 12.57 29.14
CA ALA A 147 -22.85 12.02 29.83
C ALA A 147 -22.48 11.08 30.99
N TRP A 148 -21.33 10.38 30.92
CA TRP A 148 -20.99 9.29 31.84
C TRP A 148 -20.32 9.75 33.15
N GLN A 149 -21.06 10.54 33.94
CA GLN A 149 -20.56 11.20 35.15
C GLN A 149 -19.85 10.27 36.15
N SER A 150 -20.35 9.05 36.37
CA SER A 150 -19.79 8.11 37.35
C SER A 150 -18.39 7.62 36.99
N VAL A 151 -18.01 7.65 35.71
CA VAL A 151 -16.73 7.12 35.23
C VAL A 151 -15.81 8.25 34.83
N THR A 152 -16.28 9.16 33.98
CA THR A 152 -15.46 10.22 33.37
C THR A 152 -15.49 11.55 34.13
N GLY A 153 -16.35 11.67 35.14
CA GLY A 153 -16.67 12.96 35.77
C GLY A 153 -17.59 13.85 34.93
N GLY A 154 -18.02 13.39 33.75
CA GLY A 154 -18.90 14.13 32.84
C GLY A 154 -18.32 15.49 32.47
N GLY A 155 -19.16 16.54 32.53
CA GLY A 155 -18.73 17.92 32.28
C GLY A 155 -17.81 18.52 33.35
N ILE A 156 -17.75 17.92 34.55
CA ILE A 156 -16.81 18.33 35.59
C ILE A 156 -15.40 17.91 35.19
N GLY A 157 -15.25 16.73 34.56
CA GLY A 157 -13.95 16.21 34.13
C GLY A 157 -13.24 15.36 35.19
N ILE A 158 -12.05 14.90 34.85
CA ILE A 158 -11.21 14.03 35.70
C ILE A 158 -9.76 14.51 35.70
N ALA A 159 -9.08 14.33 36.83
CA ALA A 159 -7.65 14.62 36.90
C ALA A 159 -6.84 13.79 35.89
N GLY A 160 -5.84 14.42 35.29
CA GLY A 160 -4.82 13.74 34.51
C GLY A 160 -3.98 12.80 35.38
N PRO A 161 -3.47 11.69 34.84
CA PRO A 161 -2.65 10.78 35.61
C PRO A 161 -1.26 11.41 35.85
N GLU A 162 -0.75 11.26 37.07
CA GLU A 162 0.61 11.67 37.41
C GLU A 162 1.58 10.50 37.22
N PHE A 163 2.71 10.77 36.57
CA PHE A 163 3.78 9.79 36.45
C PHE A 163 4.69 9.82 37.68
N PRO A 164 5.22 8.67 38.14
CA PRO A 164 6.16 8.65 39.24
C PRO A 164 7.52 9.26 38.83
N ALA A 165 8.31 9.67 39.82
CA ALA A 165 9.67 10.16 39.59
C ALA A 165 10.51 9.13 38.79
N PRO A 166 11.34 9.58 37.82
CA PRO A 166 11.70 10.97 37.50
C PRO A 166 10.76 11.71 36.54
N PHE A 167 9.67 11.07 36.08
CA PHE A 167 8.80 11.58 35.02
C PHE A 167 7.68 12.52 35.51
N ASN A 168 7.64 12.81 36.80
CA ASN A 168 6.74 13.80 37.40
C ASN A 168 7.17 15.26 37.15
N THR A 169 8.39 15.48 36.64
CA THR A 169 8.90 16.82 36.31
C THR A 169 8.63 17.16 34.84
N PRO A 170 8.46 18.44 34.46
CA PRO A 170 8.30 18.82 33.05
C PRO A 170 9.40 18.27 32.14
N TRP A 171 10.64 18.31 32.64
CA TRP A 171 11.84 17.80 31.99
C TRP A 171 11.84 16.27 31.82
N GLY A 172 11.53 15.54 32.89
CA GLY A 172 11.43 14.09 32.86
C GLY A 172 10.30 13.62 31.93
N PHE A 173 9.13 14.24 32.03
CA PHE A 173 7.98 13.93 31.20
C PHE A 173 8.24 14.22 29.71
N TYR A 174 8.91 15.33 29.40
CA TYR A 174 9.37 15.61 28.03
C TYR A 174 10.26 14.48 27.48
N GLY A 175 11.25 14.04 28.26
CA GLY A 175 12.12 12.93 27.88
C GLY A 175 11.35 11.63 27.62
N LEU A 176 10.33 11.33 28.43
CA LEU A 176 9.44 10.19 28.24
C LEU A 176 8.67 10.30 26.90
N CYS A 177 8.07 11.45 26.62
CA CYS A 177 7.32 11.69 25.39
C CYS A 177 8.21 11.63 24.14
N ILE A 178 9.44 12.13 24.20
CA ILE A 178 10.42 11.97 23.12
C ILE A 178 10.81 10.50 22.94
N GLY A 179 10.95 9.73 24.02
CA GLY A 179 11.17 8.29 23.96
C GLY A 179 10.04 7.56 23.22
N PHE A 180 8.78 7.86 23.56
CA PHE A 180 7.61 7.32 22.85
C PHE A 180 7.60 7.77 21.38
N ALA A 181 7.80 9.05 21.10
CA ALA A 181 7.85 9.59 19.74
C ALA A 181 8.94 8.91 18.90
N ALA A 182 10.14 8.71 19.44
CA ALA A 182 11.23 8.02 18.75
C ALA A 182 10.88 6.54 18.50
N PHE A 183 10.28 5.87 19.49
CA PHE A 183 9.89 4.47 19.38
C PHE A 183 8.78 4.27 18.33
N THR A 184 7.74 5.11 18.31
CA THR A 184 6.69 5.03 17.30
C THR A 184 7.17 5.45 15.91
N THR A 185 8.12 6.39 15.82
CA THR A 185 8.81 6.72 14.56
C THR A 185 9.53 5.50 14.02
N TRP A 186 10.29 4.80 14.87
CA TRP A 186 11.00 3.58 14.49
C TRP A 186 10.02 2.51 13.99
N MET A 187 8.95 2.22 14.74
CA MET A 187 7.93 1.24 14.34
C MET A 187 7.25 1.61 13.02
N SER A 188 6.76 2.84 12.88
CA SER A 188 6.07 3.31 11.67
C SER A 188 7.01 3.36 10.46
N ALA A 189 8.27 3.76 10.64
CA ALA A 189 9.28 3.73 9.57
C ALA A 189 9.65 2.30 9.15
N ASN A 190 9.58 1.32 10.05
CA ASN A 190 9.80 -0.08 9.70
C ASN A 190 8.62 -0.64 8.90
N VAL A 191 7.38 -0.35 9.32
CA VAL A 191 6.17 -0.72 8.56
C VAL A 191 6.20 -0.09 7.17
N ALA A 192 6.48 1.22 7.08
CA ALA A 192 6.53 1.97 5.82
C ALA A 192 7.56 1.41 4.81
N ARG A 193 8.73 0.98 5.29
CA ARG A 193 9.80 0.41 4.44
C ARG A 193 9.60 -1.06 4.09
N SER A 194 8.71 -1.75 4.79
CA SER A 194 8.41 -3.17 4.55
C SER A 194 7.44 -3.38 3.40
N ARG A 195 7.24 -4.65 3.04
CA ARG A 195 6.16 -5.08 2.13
C ARG A 195 4.77 -4.56 2.53
N PHE A 196 4.51 -4.37 3.82
CA PHE A 196 3.21 -3.86 4.29
C PHE A 196 3.01 -2.40 3.91
N GLY A 197 4.04 -1.55 4.03
CA GLY A 197 3.99 -0.17 3.57
C GLY A 197 3.73 -0.07 2.07
N ARG A 198 4.45 -0.87 1.26
CA ARG A 198 4.23 -0.95 -0.19
C ARG A 198 2.82 -1.47 -0.52
N ALA A 199 2.34 -2.47 0.21
CA ALA A 199 1.00 -3.01 0.03
C ALA A 199 -0.10 -1.99 0.35
N LEU A 200 0.05 -1.16 1.39
CA LEU A 200 -0.89 -0.08 1.72
C LEU A 200 -0.96 0.95 0.58
N ILE A 201 0.19 1.38 0.06
CA ILE A 201 0.25 2.30 -1.09
C ILE A 201 -0.37 1.65 -2.33
N ALA A 202 -0.13 0.36 -2.57
CA ALA A 202 -0.73 -0.37 -3.69
C ALA A 202 -2.25 -0.44 -3.58
N VAL A 203 -2.80 -0.71 -2.39
CA VAL A 203 -4.25 -0.69 -2.14
C VAL A 203 -4.84 0.71 -2.37
N ARG A 204 -4.09 1.77 -2.05
CA ARG A 204 -4.50 3.16 -2.26
C ARG A 204 -4.54 3.56 -3.73
N ASP A 205 -3.44 3.34 -4.45
CA ASP A 205 -3.24 3.92 -5.79
C ASP A 205 -3.59 2.96 -6.94
N ALA A 206 -3.50 1.65 -6.69
CA ALA A 206 -3.68 0.61 -7.70
C ALA A 206 -4.33 -0.66 -7.12
N GLU A 207 -5.51 -0.50 -6.49
CA GLU A 207 -6.24 -1.57 -5.77
C GLU A 207 -6.33 -2.88 -6.56
N VAL A 208 -6.70 -2.79 -7.85
CA VAL A 208 -6.81 -3.96 -8.73
C VAL A 208 -5.47 -4.70 -8.88
N ALA A 209 -4.35 -3.98 -9.04
CA ALA A 209 -3.03 -4.61 -9.13
C ALA A 209 -2.58 -5.22 -7.80
N ALA A 210 -2.96 -4.60 -6.68
CA ALA A 210 -2.67 -5.13 -5.35
C ALA A 210 -3.39 -6.48 -5.15
N GLU A 211 -4.67 -6.56 -5.48
CA GLU A 211 -5.46 -7.80 -5.37
C GLU A 211 -4.95 -8.89 -6.30
N ALA A 212 -4.59 -8.55 -7.54
CA ALA A 212 -3.98 -9.50 -8.49
C ALA A 212 -2.60 -10.00 -8.05
N SER A 213 -1.94 -9.29 -7.14
CA SER A 213 -0.66 -9.69 -6.52
C SER A 213 -0.86 -10.42 -5.19
N GLY A 214 -2.11 -10.76 -4.82
CA GLY A 214 -2.43 -11.50 -3.60
C GLY A 214 -2.50 -10.64 -2.33
N ILE A 215 -2.62 -9.32 -2.45
CA ILE A 215 -2.75 -8.42 -1.30
C ILE A 215 -4.23 -8.32 -0.90
N SER A 216 -4.55 -8.70 0.34
CA SER A 216 -5.88 -8.56 0.91
C SER A 216 -6.08 -7.19 1.56
N LYS A 217 -6.88 -6.32 0.93
CA LYS A 217 -7.25 -5.01 1.49
C LYS A 217 -7.83 -5.11 2.91
N PRO A 218 -8.80 -5.99 3.23
CA PRO A 218 -9.32 -6.11 4.59
C PRO A 218 -8.25 -6.41 5.63
N ASN A 219 -7.32 -7.33 5.34
CA ASN A 219 -6.27 -7.71 6.29
C ASN A 219 -5.29 -6.55 6.52
N MET A 220 -4.94 -5.81 5.46
CA MET A 220 -4.07 -4.63 5.57
C MET A 220 -4.72 -3.52 6.39
N LEU A 221 -6.00 -3.24 6.14
CA LEU A 221 -6.72 -2.19 6.86
C LEU A 221 -6.93 -2.55 8.34
N ILE A 222 -7.32 -3.78 8.66
CA ILE A 222 -7.49 -4.20 10.06
C ILE A 222 -6.17 -4.06 10.83
N ALA A 223 -5.06 -4.54 10.27
CA ALA A 223 -3.75 -4.44 10.93
C ALA A 223 -3.34 -2.98 11.18
N ILE A 224 -3.54 -2.09 10.21
CA ILE A 224 -3.15 -0.70 10.35
C ILE A 224 -4.06 0.10 11.28
N PHE A 225 -5.37 -0.18 11.28
CA PHE A 225 -6.32 0.44 12.22
C PHE A 225 -6.07 0.00 13.67
N LEU A 226 -5.72 -1.27 13.88
CA LEU A 226 -5.32 -1.77 15.19
C LEU A 226 -4.08 -1.02 15.71
N PHE A 227 -3.03 -0.93 14.87
CA PHE A 227 -1.80 -0.25 15.24
C PHE A 227 -2.00 1.25 15.47
N ALA A 228 -2.65 1.94 14.54
CA ALA A 228 -2.89 3.38 14.62
C ALA A 228 -3.82 3.74 15.79
N GLY A 229 -4.82 2.91 16.08
CA GLY A 229 -5.70 3.09 17.23
C GLY A 229 -4.97 2.95 18.57
N ALA A 230 -4.07 1.97 18.68
CA ALA A 230 -3.24 1.82 19.88
C ALA A 230 -2.35 3.04 20.11
N LEU A 231 -1.69 3.56 19.06
CA LEU A 231 -0.85 4.75 19.18
C LEU A 231 -1.64 6.00 19.53
N ALA A 232 -2.83 6.18 18.93
CA ALA A 232 -3.71 7.31 19.25
C ALA A 232 -4.17 7.28 20.71
N ALA A 233 -4.50 6.11 21.25
CA ALA A 233 -4.91 5.99 22.65
C ALA A 233 -3.73 6.14 23.63
N ILE A 234 -2.55 5.63 23.30
CA ILE A 234 -1.32 5.89 24.10
C ILE A 234 -1.02 7.39 24.12
N ALA A 235 -1.11 8.07 22.95
CA ALA A 235 -0.98 9.52 22.88
C ALA A 235 -2.04 10.22 23.76
N GLY A 236 -3.26 9.69 23.83
CA GLY A 236 -4.33 10.18 24.70
C GLY A 236 -3.95 10.12 26.17
N GLY A 237 -3.40 8.99 26.62
CA GLY A 237 -2.93 8.82 28.00
C GLY A 237 -1.75 9.75 28.35
N LEU A 238 -0.88 10.08 27.40
CA LEU A 238 0.18 11.07 27.60
C LEU A 238 -0.39 12.50 27.59
N PHE A 239 -1.35 12.78 26.70
CA PHE A 239 -2.03 14.07 26.60
C PHE A 239 -2.78 14.41 27.90
N ALA A 240 -3.39 13.40 28.52
CA ALA A 240 -4.05 13.47 29.81
C ALA A 240 -3.15 14.07 30.91
N THR A 241 -1.90 13.60 31.00
CA THR A 241 -0.92 14.14 31.96
C THR A 241 -0.53 15.58 31.63
N LEU A 242 -0.33 15.88 30.34
CA LEU A 242 0.04 17.23 29.90
C LEU A 242 -1.03 18.27 30.27
N GLN A 243 -2.31 17.91 30.17
CA GLN A 243 -3.42 18.83 30.43
C GLN A 243 -3.72 19.01 31.93
N THR A 244 -3.18 18.16 32.82
CA THR A 244 -3.44 18.07 34.28
C THR A 244 -4.89 17.79 34.68
N TYR A 245 -5.87 18.20 33.88
CA TYR A 245 -7.28 18.01 34.10
C TYR A 245 -8.02 17.91 32.76
N ILE A 246 -8.86 16.89 32.60
CA ILE A 246 -9.41 16.49 31.31
C ILE A 246 -10.92 16.67 31.31
N THR A 247 -11.40 17.52 30.40
CA THR A 247 -12.82 17.71 30.10
C THR A 247 -13.11 17.26 28.66
N PRO A 248 -14.36 16.85 28.35
CA PRO A 248 -14.71 16.41 27.00
C PRO A 248 -14.44 17.49 25.93
N ASP A 249 -14.58 18.76 26.30
CA ASP A 249 -14.35 19.92 25.43
C ASP A 249 -12.89 20.10 25.02
N ALA A 250 -11.93 19.46 25.71
CA ALA A 250 -10.53 19.47 25.30
C ALA A 250 -10.29 18.72 23.97
N PHE A 251 -11.22 17.86 23.56
CA PHE A 251 -11.11 17.01 22.37
C PHE A 251 -11.97 17.54 21.23
N THR A 252 -11.51 18.63 20.62
CA THR A 252 -12.26 19.35 19.59
C THR A 252 -12.08 18.76 18.19
N PHE A 253 -13.02 19.11 17.30
CA PHE A 253 -12.89 18.84 15.87
C PHE A 253 -11.65 19.52 15.26
N ASP A 254 -11.30 20.71 15.73
CA ASP A 254 -10.14 21.46 15.23
C ASP A 254 -8.83 20.69 15.44
N LEU A 255 -8.71 19.98 16.56
CA LEU A 255 -7.55 19.14 16.87
C LEU A 255 -7.47 17.90 15.95
N SER A 256 -8.62 17.29 15.63
CA SER A 256 -8.74 16.26 14.58
C SER A 256 -8.26 16.77 13.21
N VAL A 257 -8.71 17.97 12.84
CA VAL A 257 -8.33 18.63 11.59
C VAL A 257 -6.83 18.95 11.57
N LEU A 258 -6.26 19.41 12.69
CA LEU A 258 -4.82 19.66 12.82
C LEU A 258 -4.01 18.40 12.51
N PHE A 259 -4.38 17.24 13.08
CA PHE A 259 -3.67 15.97 12.80
C PHE A 259 -3.77 15.57 11.33
N PHE A 260 -4.95 15.74 10.73
CA PHE A 260 -5.17 15.45 9.33
C PHE A 260 -4.32 16.36 8.42
N ILE A 261 -4.29 17.66 8.72
CA ILE A 261 -3.53 18.64 7.94
C ILE A 261 -2.03 18.44 8.12
N ALA A 262 -1.54 18.03 9.30
CA ALA A 262 -0.13 17.69 9.52
C ALA A 262 0.36 16.64 8.53
N ILE A 263 -0.48 15.63 8.25
CA ILE A 263 -0.19 14.57 7.28
C ILE A 263 -0.24 15.10 5.84
N LEU A 264 -1.26 15.91 5.52
CA LEU A 264 -1.44 16.48 4.18
C LEU A 264 -0.28 17.41 3.81
N ILE A 265 0.07 18.34 4.69
CA ILE A 265 1.20 19.27 4.53
C ILE A 265 2.52 18.51 4.49
N GLY A 266 2.66 17.52 5.35
CA GLY A 266 3.84 16.67 5.39
C GLY A 266 4.10 15.95 4.07
N GLY A 267 3.03 15.57 3.35
CA GLY A 267 3.09 14.82 2.12
C GLY A 267 2.82 13.33 2.36
N ARG A 268 1.93 12.78 1.53
CA ARG A 268 1.49 11.38 1.61
C ARG A 268 2.64 10.42 1.29
N GLY A 269 2.58 9.20 1.81
CA GLY A 269 3.57 8.15 1.54
C GLY A 269 4.96 8.36 2.17
N SER A 270 5.11 9.28 3.13
CA SER A 270 6.38 9.52 3.84
C SER A 270 6.18 9.56 5.36
N ILE A 271 7.23 9.28 6.14
CA ILE A 271 7.20 9.44 7.60
C ILE A 271 7.75 10.82 8.02
N LEU A 272 8.87 11.25 7.43
CA LEU A 272 9.53 12.52 7.77
C LEU A 272 8.65 13.73 7.51
N GLY A 273 7.93 13.74 6.39
CA GLY A 273 7.08 14.85 6.01
C GLY A 273 6.02 15.15 7.08
N PRO A 274 5.14 14.20 7.42
CA PRO A 274 4.15 14.36 8.47
C PRO A 274 4.75 14.66 9.86
N MET A 275 5.95 14.14 10.17
CA MET A 275 6.66 14.49 11.41
C MET A 275 6.98 15.98 11.47
N LEU A 276 7.55 16.52 10.39
CA LEU A 276 7.83 17.95 10.26
C LEU A 276 6.52 18.75 10.24
N GLY A 277 5.49 18.27 9.56
CA GLY A 277 4.15 18.88 9.55
C GLY A 277 3.58 19.01 10.96
N THR A 278 3.66 17.98 11.79
CA THR A 278 3.21 18.03 13.19
C THR A 278 4.02 19.02 14.01
N ILE A 279 5.34 19.03 13.88
CA ILE A 279 6.21 19.97 14.60
C ILE A 279 5.88 21.42 14.21
N ILE A 280 5.80 21.69 12.90
CA ILE A 280 5.48 23.02 12.35
C ILE A 280 4.10 23.48 12.83
N LEU A 281 3.06 22.66 12.68
CA LEU A 281 1.70 23.03 13.08
C LEU A 281 1.52 23.17 14.60
N THR A 282 2.39 22.55 15.41
CA THR A 282 2.37 22.73 16.86
C THR A 282 3.04 24.03 17.27
N ILE A 283 4.14 24.42 16.61
CA ILE A 283 4.91 25.63 16.94
C ILE A 283 4.30 26.90 16.32
N LEU A 284 3.71 26.77 15.12
CA LEU A 284 3.25 27.90 14.33
C LEU A 284 2.23 28.81 15.05
N PRO A 285 1.21 28.29 15.76
CA PRO A 285 0.28 29.13 16.50
C PRO A 285 0.96 29.97 17.60
N GLU A 286 1.98 29.43 18.25
CA GLU A 286 2.73 30.11 19.31
C GLU A 286 3.58 31.27 18.75
N ILE A 287 4.13 31.09 17.54
CA ILE A 287 4.84 32.18 16.83
C ILE A 287 3.87 33.26 16.35
N ALA A 288 2.64 32.88 15.98
CA ALA A 288 1.60 33.81 15.54
C ALA A 288 0.87 34.51 16.70
N ALA A 289 0.98 33.99 17.93
CA ALA A 289 0.29 34.51 19.12
C ALA A 289 0.57 36.00 19.44
N PRO A 290 1.79 36.55 19.27
CA PRO A 290 2.05 37.98 19.47
C PRO A 290 1.26 38.89 18.52
N LEU A 291 0.79 38.36 17.39
CA LEU A 291 -0.03 39.07 16.39
C LEU A 291 -1.54 38.96 16.72
N ALA A 292 -1.88 38.84 18.00
CA ALA A 292 -3.12 38.33 18.59
C ALA A 292 -4.43 38.60 17.82
N ALA A 293 -4.63 39.81 17.29
CA ALA A 293 -5.83 40.18 16.54
C ALA A 293 -6.00 39.45 15.18
N TRP A 294 -4.90 39.02 14.56
CA TRP A 294 -4.87 38.39 13.23
C TRP A 294 -4.32 36.97 13.24
N SER A 295 -4.00 36.41 14.41
CA SER A 295 -3.34 35.10 14.54
C SER A 295 -4.10 33.98 13.82
N THR A 296 -5.41 33.86 14.04
CA THR A 296 -6.27 32.86 13.37
C THR A 296 -6.33 33.07 11.85
N PHE A 297 -6.38 34.33 11.40
CA PHE A 297 -6.41 34.66 9.98
C PHE A 297 -5.08 34.33 9.29
N LEU A 298 -3.95 34.74 9.89
CA LEU A 298 -2.60 34.46 9.38
C LEU A 298 -2.32 32.96 9.35
N TYR A 299 -2.75 32.22 10.39
CA TYR A 299 -2.68 30.77 10.42
C TYR A 299 -3.46 30.15 9.25
N ALA A 300 -4.71 30.56 9.03
CA ALA A 300 -5.53 30.03 7.94
C ALA A 300 -4.95 30.36 6.55
N VAL A 301 -4.45 31.58 6.34
CA VAL A 301 -3.83 32.01 5.08
C VAL A 301 -2.54 31.24 4.81
N LEU A 302 -1.67 31.10 5.82
CA LEU A 302 -0.41 30.37 5.68
C LEU A 302 -0.66 28.89 5.38
N LEU A 303 -1.64 28.29 6.06
CA LEU A 303 -2.05 26.91 5.82
C LEU A 303 -2.61 26.73 4.40
N LEU A 304 -3.46 27.65 3.94
CA LEU A 304 -3.97 27.65 2.57
C LEU A 304 -2.82 27.76 1.54
N LEU A 305 -1.87 28.67 1.78
CA LEU A 305 -0.72 28.87 0.90
C LEU A 305 0.15 27.61 0.82
N ILE A 306 0.42 26.98 1.96
CA ILE A 306 1.17 25.72 2.00
C ILE A 306 0.47 24.63 1.17
N VAL A 307 -0.84 24.47 1.32
CA VAL A 307 -1.62 23.46 0.58
C VAL A 307 -1.66 23.75 -0.92
N LEU A 308 -1.76 25.03 -1.33
CA LEU A 308 -1.79 25.42 -2.74
C LEU A 308 -0.42 25.35 -3.42
N VAL A 309 0.65 25.72 -2.73
CA VAL A 309 2.00 25.81 -3.31
C VAL A 309 2.72 24.46 -3.29
N MET A 310 2.39 23.55 -2.36
CA MET A 310 3.06 22.26 -2.18
C MET A 310 2.10 21.07 -2.32
N PRO A 311 1.60 20.74 -3.53
CA PRO A 311 0.67 19.63 -3.74
C PRO A 311 1.24 18.24 -3.37
N GLY A 312 2.57 18.08 -3.35
CA GLY A 312 3.27 16.87 -2.88
C GLY A 312 3.71 16.92 -1.41
N GLY A 313 3.42 18.02 -0.70
CA GLY A 313 3.86 18.28 0.66
C GLY A 313 5.38 18.45 0.82
N ILE A 314 5.82 18.57 2.09
CA ILE A 314 7.23 18.73 2.46
C ILE A 314 8.09 17.55 1.97
N ALA A 315 7.54 16.34 1.93
CA ALA A 315 8.22 15.13 1.47
C ALA A 315 8.75 15.24 0.03
N ALA A 316 7.97 15.84 -0.88
CA ALA A 316 8.37 16.02 -2.28
C ALA A 316 9.56 17.01 -2.45
N LEU A 317 9.75 17.92 -1.49
CA LEU A 317 10.92 18.80 -1.47
C LEU A 317 12.21 18.06 -1.13
N LEU A 318 12.12 16.98 -0.36
CA LEU A 318 13.25 16.19 0.12
C LEU A 318 13.67 15.06 -0.85
N ASP A 319 12.86 14.73 -1.86
CA ASP A 319 13.20 13.71 -2.87
C ASP A 319 14.10 14.26 -3.99
N PHE A 320 15.36 14.55 -3.63
CA PHE A 320 16.35 15.09 -4.57
C PHE A 320 16.81 14.09 -5.64
N ARG A 321 16.69 12.78 -5.38
CA ARG A 321 17.17 11.73 -6.30
C ARG A 321 16.32 11.65 -7.56
N ASN A 322 15.00 11.79 -7.43
CA ASN A 322 14.08 11.74 -8.58
C ASN A 322 14.03 13.02 -9.41
N ARG A 323 14.84 14.04 -9.13
CA ARG A 323 14.88 15.29 -9.92
C ARG A 323 15.84 15.26 -11.09
N ARG A 324 16.70 14.24 -11.20
CA ARG A 324 17.67 14.14 -12.31
C ARG A 324 16.95 13.89 -13.65
N PRO A 325 17.29 14.61 -14.73
CA PRO A 325 16.68 14.38 -16.04
C PRO A 325 17.00 12.95 -16.53
N LEU A 326 15.99 12.29 -17.10
CA LEU A 326 16.16 10.98 -17.73
C LEU A 326 16.56 11.17 -19.19
N ALA A 327 17.32 10.23 -19.74
CA ALA A 327 17.60 10.21 -21.17
C ALA A 327 16.29 10.11 -21.97
N SER A 328 16.19 10.88 -23.05
CA SER A 328 14.98 10.92 -23.90
C SER A 328 14.85 9.67 -24.78
N ASN A 329 15.97 9.11 -25.24
CA ASN A 329 15.99 7.96 -26.17
C ASN A 329 16.41 6.68 -25.44
N ARG A 330 15.47 6.08 -24.72
CA ARG A 330 15.68 4.86 -23.93
C ARG A 330 15.14 3.66 -24.70
N ALA A 331 16.03 2.83 -25.22
CA ALA A 331 15.65 1.57 -25.86
C ALA A 331 15.49 0.47 -24.80
N ILE A 332 14.32 -0.17 -24.77
CA ILE A 332 14.09 -1.34 -23.92
C ILE A 332 14.73 -2.56 -24.58
N VAL A 333 15.76 -3.13 -23.98
CA VAL A 333 16.44 -4.33 -24.50
C VAL A 333 16.25 -5.48 -23.52
N PRO A 334 15.21 -6.32 -23.69
CA PRO A 334 15.01 -7.48 -22.84
C PRO A 334 16.17 -8.47 -22.96
N ARG A 335 16.42 -9.22 -21.88
CA ARG A 335 17.38 -10.33 -21.81
C ARG A 335 16.65 -11.62 -21.41
N PRO A 336 15.89 -12.25 -22.32
CA PRO A 336 15.04 -13.39 -21.98
C PRO A 336 15.84 -14.60 -21.48
N ALA A 337 17.09 -14.76 -21.90
CA ALA A 337 17.98 -15.82 -21.42
C ALA A 337 18.22 -15.79 -19.90
N ALA A 338 18.20 -14.60 -19.29
CA ALA A 338 18.39 -14.45 -17.84
C ALA A 338 17.17 -14.95 -17.03
N LEU A 339 15.99 -15.10 -17.67
CA LEU A 339 14.78 -15.60 -17.04
C LEU A 339 14.97 -16.99 -16.42
N ALA A 340 15.80 -17.83 -17.04
CA ALA A 340 16.03 -19.21 -16.62
C ALA A 340 16.66 -19.34 -15.22
N ALA A 341 17.35 -18.30 -14.75
CA ALA A 341 17.97 -18.26 -13.42
C ALA A 341 16.99 -17.79 -12.32
N ILE A 342 15.84 -17.24 -12.69
CA ILE A 342 14.94 -16.53 -11.77
C ILE A 342 13.59 -17.26 -11.66
N VAL A 343 12.95 -17.53 -12.80
CA VAL A 343 11.63 -18.18 -12.88
C VAL A 343 11.82 -19.68 -12.96
N ARG A 344 11.11 -20.42 -12.10
CA ARG A 344 11.27 -21.87 -12.01
C ARG A 344 10.79 -22.53 -13.30
N ARG A 345 11.48 -23.60 -13.70
CA ARG A 345 11.00 -24.45 -14.79
C ARG A 345 9.91 -25.35 -14.23
N ARG A 346 8.80 -25.47 -14.95
CA ARG A 346 7.70 -26.39 -14.66
C ARG A 346 7.70 -27.52 -15.67
N ASP A 347 7.95 -28.73 -15.18
CA ASP A 347 7.78 -29.94 -15.96
C ASP A 347 6.46 -30.61 -15.50
N GLY A 348 5.58 -30.96 -16.45
CA GLY A 348 4.30 -31.62 -16.15
C GLY A 348 3.23 -30.73 -15.47
N GLY A 349 3.13 -29.46 -15.88
CA GLY A 349 2.14 -28.52 -15.33
C GLY A 349 0.68 -29.00 -15.49
N LYS A 350 -0.21 -28.44 -14.68
CA LYS A 350 -1.66 -28.68 -14.81
C LYS A 350 -2.25 -27.72 -15.85
N THR A 351 -3.33 -28.13 -16.51
CA THR A 351 -4.09 -27.26 -17.44
C THR A 351 -5.10 -26.42 -16.67
N LEU A 352 -5.22 -25.14 -17.01
CA LEU A 352 -6.33 -24.30 -16.57
C LEU A 352 -7.51 -24.54 -17.50
N GLN A 353 -8.60 -25.08 -16.97
CA GLN A 353 -9.77 -25.48 -17.74
C GLN A 353 -10.99 -24.66 -17.32
N LEU A 354 -11.69 -24.14 -18.32
CA LEU A 354 -13.00 -23.52 -18.19
C LEU A 354 -14.01 -24.43 -18.89
N ARG A 355 -15.11 -24.75 -18.20
CA ARG A 355 -16.17 -25.62 -18.73
C ARG A 355 -17.52 -24.96 -18.57
N GLY A 356 -18.20 -24.70 -19.69
CA GLY A 356 -19.56 -24.14 -19.72
C GLY A 356 -19.72 -22.80 -18.99
N ILE A 357 -18.68 -21.96 -18.98
CA ILE A 357 -18.71 -20.69 -18.23
C ILE A 357 -19.78 -19.77 -18.81
N ALA A 358 -20.67 -19.29 -17.95
CA ALA A 358 -21.69 -18.31 -18.34
C ALA A 358 -21.74 -17.13 -17.37
N LEU A 359 -21.86 -15.92 -17.92
CA LEU A 359 -21.95 -14.68 -17.16
C LEU A 359 -22.81 -13.66 -17.90
N SER A 360 -23.77 -13.07 -17.18
CA SER A 360 -24.66 -12.04 -17.72
C SER A 360 -24.69 -10.81 -16.82
N PHE A 361 -24.62 -9.62 -17.43
CA PHE A 361 -24.81 -8.32 -16.78
C PHE A 361 -26.18 -7.77 -17.18
N GLY A 362 -27.13 -7.74 -16.23
CA GLY A 362 -28.53 -7.47 -16.56
C GLY A 362 -29.02 -8.44 -17.63
N ASN A 363 -29.47 -7.89 -18.76
CA ASN A 363 -29.99 -8.66 -19.90
C ASN A 363 -28.91 -9.07 -20.93
N VAL A 364 -27.67 -8.60 -20.78
CA VAL A 364 -26.59 -8.90 -21.72
C VAL A 364 -25.84 -10.15 -21.26
N LYS A 365 -25.87 -11.21 -22.07
CA LYS A 365 -25.00 -12.39 -21.89
C LYS A 365 -23.60 -12.05 -22.38
N ALA A 366 -22.67 -11.80 -21.45
CA ALA A 366 -21.29 -11.46 -21.79
C ALA A 366 -20.43 -12.69 -22.08
N ILE A 367 -20.76 -13.83 -21.47
CA ILE A 367 -20.21 -15.15 -21.77
C ILE A 367 -21.38 -16.14 -21.74
N ASP A 368 -21.49 -17.00 -22.74
CA ASP A 368 -22.61 -17.94 -22.91
C ASP A 368 -22.09 -19.36 -23.24
N GLY A 369 -21.65 -20.08 -22.21
CA GLY A 369 -21.21 -21.48 -22.33
C GLY A 369 -19.80 -21.63 -22.89
N LEU A 370 -18.84 -20.82 -22.40
CA LEU A 370 -17.45 -20.86 -22.88
C LEU A 370 -16.69 -22.06 -22.30
N ASP A 371 -16.10 -22.83 -23.21
CA ASP A 371 -15.06 -23.83 -22.93
C ASP A 371 -13.69 -23.29 -23.41
N LEU A 372 -12.69 -23.35 -22.54
CA LEU A 372 -11.33 -22.87 -22.84
C LEU A 372 -10.31 -23.68 -22.04
N ASP A 373 -9.24 -24.13 -22.70
CA ASP A 373 -8.12 -24.82 -22.07
C ASP A 373 -6.83 -24.06 -22.29
N VAL A 374 -6.15 -23.67 -21.21
CA VAL A 374 -4.82 -23.08 -21.27
C VAL A 374 -3.82 -24.11 -20.73
N ALA A 375 -3.08 -24.72 -21.65
CA ALA A 375 -2.09 -25.74 -21.31
C ALA A 375 -0.79 -25.14 -20.78
N PRO A 376 -0.08 -25.85 -19.88
CA PRO A 376 1.25 -25.43 -19.43
C PRO A 376 2.24 -25.40 -20.60
N GLY A 377 3.13 -24.42 -20.62
CA GLY A 377 4.14 -24.28 -21.66
C GLY A 377 3.57 -24.05 -23.07
N GLN A 378 2.33 -23.57 -23.17
CA GLN A 378 1.72 -23.14 -24.42
C GLN A 378 1.24 -21.69 -24.32
N ILE A 379 1.25 -21.00 -25.46
CA ILE A 379 0.65 -19.67 -25.62
C ILE A 379 -0.70 -19.84 -26.30
N HIS A 380 -1.78 -19.50 -25.61
CA HIS A 380 -3.16 -19.52 -26.10
C HIS A 380 -3.60 -18.11 -26.45
N GLY A 381 -3.95 -17.85 -27.70
CA GLY A 381 -4.51 -16.58 -28.15
C GLY A 381 -6.02 -16.52 -27.94
N LEU A 382 -6.55 -15.43 -27.39
CA LEU A 382 -7.99 -15.18 -27.29
C LEU A 382 -8.33 -13.89 -28.02
N ILE A 383 -8.91 -14.03 -29.21
CA ILE A 383 -9.19 -12.92 -30.13
C ILE A 383 -10.69 -12.76 -30.40
N GLY A 384 -11.07 -11.68 -31.07
CA GLY A 384 -12.46 -11.38 -31.45
C GLY A 384 -12.79 -9.89 -31.38
N PRO A 385 -13.95 -9.47 -31.91
CA PRO A 385 -14.35 -8.06 -31.95
C PRO A 385 -14.54 -7.45 -30.55
N ASN A 386 -14.65 -6.13 -30.48
CA ASN A 386 -14.93 -5.42 -29.23
C ASN A 386 -16.29 -5.85 -28.67
N GLY A 387 -16.35 -6.12 -27.36
CA GLY A 387 -17.55 -6.63 -26.71
C GLY A 387 -17.79 -8.15 -26.88
N SER A 388 -16.87 -8.91 -27.50
CA SER A 388 -17.06 -10.36 -27.68
C SER A 388 -16.93 -11.21 -26.40
N GLY A 389 -16.46 -10.62 -25.30
CA GLY A 389 -16.31 -11.31 -24.00
C GLY A 389 -14.87 -11.54 -23.54
N LYS A 390 -13.84 -11.15 -24.31
CA LYS A 390 -12.41 -11.39 -23.99
C LYS A 390 -12.00 -10.92 -22.58
N THR A 391 -12.17 -9.63 -22.28
CA THR A 391 -11.86 -9.05 -20.98
C THR A 391 -12.73 -9.63 -19.86
N THR A 392 -13.99 -9.98 -20.18
CA THR A 392 -14.89 -10.66 -19.25
C THR A 392 -14.35 -12.04 -18.86
N THR A 393 -13.87 -12.81 -19.83
CA THR A 393 -13.21 -14.11 -19.61
C THR A 393 -11.98 -13.95 -18.72
N LEU A 394 -11.11 -12.96 -19.01
CA LEU A 394 -9.97 -12.66 -18.14
C LEU A 394 -10.39 -12.31 -16.71
N ASN A 395 -11.46 -11.52 -16.53
CA ASN A 395 -11.99 -11.16 -15.22
C ASN A 395 -12.57 -12.37 -14.46
N VAL A 396 -13.18 -13.34 -15.17
CA VAL A 396 -13.64 -14.60 -14.56
C VAL A 396 -12.45 -15.44 -14.10
N ILE A 397 -11.44 -15.63 -14.96
CA ILE A 397 -10.24 -16.41 -14.62
C ILE A 397 -9.53 -15.78 -13.42
N SER A 398 -9.37 -14.46 -13.45
CA SER A 398 -8.72 -13.68 -12.39
C SER A 398 -9.58 -13.52 -11.14
N GLY A 399 -10.83 -14.02 -11.13
CA GLY A 399 -11.70 -14.02 -9.95
C GLY A 399 -12.37 -12.68 -9.63
N TYR A 400 -12.27 -11.66 -10.48
CA TYR A 400 -13.00 -10.39 -10.31
C TYR A 400 -14.50 -10.56 -10.58
N TYR A 401 -14.87 -11.46 -11.48
CA TYR A 401 -16.25 -11.83 -11.74
C TYR A 401 -16.51 -13.27 -11.32
N ALA A 402 -17.63 -13.49 -10.64
CA ALA A 402 -18.14 -14.82 -10.36
C ALA A 402 -19.01 -15.26 -11.54
N ALA A 403 -18.62 -16.35 -12.20
CA ALA A 403 -19.47 -16.99 -13.20
C ALA A 403 -20.80 -17.43 -12.56
N LYS A 404 -21.90 -17.32 -13.31
CA LYS A 404 -23.24 -17.76 -12.87
C LYS A 404 -23.46 -19.26 -13.08
N ALA A 405 -22.74 -19.84 -14.03
CA ALA A 405 -22.73 -21.27 -14.33
C ALA A 405 -21.37 -21.68 -14.90
N GLY A 406 -21.14 -23.00 -14.93
CA GLY A 406 -19.89 -23.61 -15.37
C GLY A 406 -18.89 -23.82 -14.23
N THR A 407 -17.79 -24.48 -14.55
CA THR A 407 -16.70 -24.79 -13.61
C THR A 407 -15.37 -24.33 -14.17
N MET A 408 -14.48 -23.96 -13.25
CA MET A 408 -13.10 -23.60 -13.58
C MET A 408 -12.16 -24.39 -12.67
N THR A 409 -11.17 -25.04 -13.26
CA THR A 409 -10.23 -25.91 -12.55
C THR A 409 -8.79 -25.68 -12.99
N VAL A 410 -7.84 -25.99 -12.11
CA VAL A 410 -6.43 -26.16 -12.44
C VAL A 410 -6.06 -27.61 -12.12
N GLY A 411 -5.99 -28.44 -13.16
CA GLY A 411 -6.04 -29.90 -12.99
C GLY A 411 -7.31 -30.30 -12.23
N ASP A 412 -7.17 -30.99 -11.10
CA ASP A 412 -8.31 -31.45 -10.30
C ASP A 412 -8.83 -30.41 -9.29
N GLU A 413 -8.13 -29.28 -9.12
CA GLU A 413 -8.50 -28.29 -8.11
C GLU A 413 -9.53 -27.29 -8.66
N VAL A 414 -10.71 -27.23 -8.03
CA VAL A 414 -11.76 -26.27 -8.40
C VAL A 414 -11.42 -24.88 -7.90
N LEU A 415 -11.37 -23.93 -8.82
CA LEU A 415 -11.11 -22.53 -8.55
C LEU A 415 -12.39 -21.80 -8.12
N ALA A 416 -12.58 -21.63 -6.82
CA ALA A 416 -13.74 -20.92 -6.25
C ALA A 416 -13.96 -19.55 -6.91
N ALA A 417 -15.21 -19.22 -7.23
CA ALA A 417 -15.56 -17.97 -7.89
C ALA A 417 -15.33 -16.74 -6.99
N GLY A 418 -15.03 -15.58 -7.59
CA GLY A 418 -15.05 -14.28 -6.90
C GLY A 418 -13.90 -14.02 -5.90
N GLN A 419 -12.70 -14.56 -6.13
CA GLN A 419 -11.59 -14.47 -5.16
C GLN A 419 -10.26 -14.08 -5.82
N PRO A 420 -10.06 -12.81 -6.23
CA PRO A 420 -8.86 -12.39 -6.96
C PRO A 420 -7.57 -12.57 -6.15
N VAL A 421 -7.62 -12.26 -4.86
CA VAL A 421 -6.50 -12.44 -3.92
C VAL A 421 -6.00 -13.90 -3.88
N LYS A 422 -6.92 -14.88 -3.98
CA LYS A 422 -6.54 -16.29 -3.97
C LYS A 422 -5.97 -16.77 -5.31
N ARG A 423 -6.29 -16.11 -6.43
CA ARG A 423 -5.75 -16.48 -7.76
C ARG A 423 -4.24 -16.33 -7.84
N ALA A 424 -3.71 -15.28 -7.22
CA ALA A 424 -2.27 -15.09 -7.10
C ALA A 424 -1.58 -16.28 -6.37
N ALA A 425 -2.21 -16.78 -5.30
CA ALA A 425 -1.70 -17.94 -4.56
C ALA A 425 -1.82 -19.26 -5.34
N CYS A 426 -2.74 -19.35 -6.30
CA CYS A 426 -2.85 -20.46 -7.26
C CYS A 426 -1.93 -20.29 -8.48
N GLY A 427 -0.96 -19.36 -8.45
CA GLY A 427 -0.01 -19.15 -9.53
C GLY A 427 -0.59 -18.47 -10.78
N ILE A 428 -1.77 -17.83 -10.69
CA ILE A 428 -2.36 -17.08 -11.82
C ILE A 428 -1.98 -15.61 -11.69
N ALA A 429 -1.11 -15.15 -12.57
CA ALA A 429 -0.72 -13.73 -12.69
C ALA A 429 -1.43 -13.06 -13.87
N ARG A 430 -1.69 -11.76 -13.75
CA ARG A 430 -2.38 -10.97 -14.78
C ARG A 430 -1.78 -9.58 -14.97
N THR A 431 -1.69 -9.14 -16.23
CA THR A 431 -1.50 -7.73 -16.61
C THR A 431 -2.83 -7.08 -17.02
N PHE A 432 -2.87 -5.75 -17.07
CA PHE A 432 -4.10 -5.00 -17.34
C PHE A 432 -3.98 -4.14 -18.59
N GLN A 433 -5.10 -3.96 -19.28
CA GLN A 433 -5.18 -3.14 -20.49
C GLN A 433 -4.68 -1.71 -20.25
N THR A 434 -5.01 -1.07 -19.13
CA THR A 434 -4.36 0.18 -18.69
C THR A 434 -3.35 -0.17 -17.59
N PRO A 435 -2.07 0.20 -17.73
CA PRO A 435 -1.08 -0.13 -16.73
C PRO A 435 -1.47 0.39 -15.35
N ARG A 436 -1.51 -0.52 -14.37
CA ARG A 436 -1.89 -0.21 -12.98
C ARG A 436 -0.66 0.01 -12.11
N VAL A 437 0.12 1.04 -12.43
CA VAL A 437 1.36 1.38 -11.69
C VAL A 437 1.10 2.40 -10.60
N ILE A 438 1.96 2.39 -9.57
CA ILE A 438 1.96 3.38 -8.49
C ILE A 438 3.00 4.44 -8.86
N GLY A 439 2.53 5.59 -9.31
CA GLY A 439 3.38 6.65 -9.87
C GLY A 439 4.45 7.17 -8.92
N GLU A 440 4.09 7.36 -7.64
CA GLU A 440 5.00 7.91 -6.62
C GLU A 440 6.06 6.90 -6.14
N ALA A 441 5.85 5.61 -6.40
CA ALA A 441 6.79 4.55 -6.04
C ALA A 441 7.82 4.35 -7.16
N SER A 442 9.00 3.85 -6.78
CA SER A 442 10.03 3.49 -7.74
C SER A 442 9.62 2.31 -8.63
N VAL A 443 10.29 2.15 -9.77
CA VAL A 443 10.13 0.98 -10.67
C VAL A 443 10.37 -0.32 -9.90
N LEU A 444 11.41 -0.36 -9.06
CA LEU A 444 11.73 -1.50 -8.23
C LEU A 444 10.60 -1.85 -7.25
N GLU A 445 10.07 -0.85 -6.54
CA GLU A 445 8.98 -1.06 -5.58
C GLU A 445 7.70 -1.55 -6.26
N ASN A 446 7.39 -1.00 -7.45
CA ASN A 446 6.27 -1.46 -8.28
C ASN A 446 6.39 -2.94 -8.65
N VAL A 447 7.59 -3.41 -9.02
CA VAL A 447 7.83 -4.83 -9.31
C VAL A 447 7.75 -5.66 -8.03
N MET A 448 8.36 -5.22 -6.93
CA MET A 448 8.37 -5.95 -5.64
C MET A 448 6.96 -6.27 -5.12
N ILE A 449 5.95 -5.46 -5.43
CA ILE A 449 4.54 -5.71 -5.05
C ILE A 449 4.04 -7.06 -5.57
N GLY A 450 4.46 -7.48 -6.76
CA GLY A 450 4.09 -8.78 -7.32
C GLY A 450 4.58 -9.97 -6.49
N GLY A 451 5.63 -9.79 -5.68
CA GLY A 451 6.17 -10.83 -4.80
C GLY A 451 5.56 -10.83 -3.40
N SER A 452 4.46 -10.09 -3.16
CA SER A 452 3.92 -9.90 -1.81
C SER A 452 3.55 -11.21 -1.11
N ILE A 453 3.08 -12.21 -1.86
CA ILE A 453 2.73 -13.55 -1.32
C ILE A 453 3.95 -14.38 -0.88
N GLU A 454 5.14 -14.09 -1.42
CA GLU A 454 6.37 -14.83 -1.08
C GLU A 454 6.96 -14.41 0.28
N GLY A 455 6.60 -13.20 0.74
CA GLY A 455 7.04 -12.68 2.04
C GLY A 455 6.48 -13.51 3.20
N ARG A 456 7.35 -13.89 4.13
CA ARG A 456 7.03 -14.72 5.30
C ARG A 456 6.82 -13.90 6.56
N ALA A 457 7.41 -12.71 6.65
CA ALA A 457 7.36 -11.87 7.84
C ALA A 457 5.95 -11.32 8.08
N ASN A 458 5.39 -11.54 9.26
CA ASN A 458 4.10 -10.97 9.63
C ASN A 458 4.21 -9.46 9.96
N PHE A 459 3.07 -8.80 10.17
CA PHE A 459 3.02 -7.36 10.41
C PHE A 459 3.82 -6.94 11.65
N VAL A 460 3.79 -7.73 12.72
CA VAL A 460 4.53 -7.45 13.97
C VAL A 460 6.04 -7.63 13.74
N GLU A 461 6.46 -8.66 13.01
CA GLU A 461 7.85 -8.88 12.63
C GLU A 461 8.38 -7.73 11.76
N ALA A 462 7.57 -7.17 10.87
CA ALA A 462 7.91 -5.99 10.09
C ALA A 462 8.01 -4.73 10.96
N MET A 463 7.02 -4.50 11.82
CA MET A 463 6.95 -3.37 12.74
C MET A 463 8.16 -3.29 13.69
N LEU A 464 8.59 -4.44 14.22
CA LEU A 464 9.74 -4.55 15.13
C LEU A 464 11.08 -4.75 14.40
N ALA A 465 11.10 -4.66 13.06
CA ALA A 465 12.28 -4.89 12.22
C ALA A 465 13.03 -6.20 12.52
N LEU A 466 12.29 -7.28 12.79
CA LEU A 466 12.88 -8.58 13.08
C LEU A 466 13.64 -9.14 11.86
N PRO A 467 14.66 -10.01 12.06
CA PRO A 467 15.57 -10.45 11.00
C PRO A 467 14.87 -11.03 9.77
N ARG A 468 13.72 -11.69 9.97
CA ARG A 468 12.87 -12.24 8.90
C ARG A 468 12.40 -11.17 7.91
N ASN A 469 11.95 -10.02 8.39
CA ASN A 469 11.55 -8.91 7.52
C ASN A 469 12.74 -8.44 6.66
N GLY A 470 13.92 -8.28 7.27
CA GLY A 470 15.12 -7.89 6.54
C GLY A 470 15.59 -8.91 5.51
N ALA A 471 15.32 -10.20 5.72
CA ALA A 471 15.60 -11.27 4.75
C ALA A 471 14.61 -11.23 3.58
N ASP A 472 13.32 -11.09 3.87
CA ASP A 472 12.27 -10.95 2.85
C ASP A 472 12.53 -9.74 1.94
N GLU A 473 12.82 -8.57 2.51
CA GLU A 473 13.11 -7.36 1.74
C GLU A 473 14.32 -7.54 0.80
N ARG A 474 15.38 -8.20 1.28
CA ARG A 474 16.57 -8.49 0.46
C ARG A 474 16.25 -9.46 -0.68
N LEU A 475 15.48 -10.52 -0.39
CA LEU A 475 15.08 -11.52 -1.38
C LEU A 475 14.18 -10.89 -2.46
N LEU A 476 13.14 -10.17 -2.06
CA LEU A 476 12.21 -9.52 -2.97
C LEU A 476 12.91 -8.47 -3.84
N ALA A 477 13.77 -7.65 -3.25
CA ALA A 477 14.50 -6.63 -3.99
C ALA A 477 15.54 -7.24 -4.95
N ALA A 478 16.17 -8.36 -4.60
CA ALA A 478 17.10 -9.06 -5.49
C ALA A 478 16.35 -9.68 -6.68
N LYS A 479 15.24 -10.40 -6.42
CA LYS A 479 14.39 -10.99 -7.46
C LYS A 479 13.82 -9.92 -8.40
N ALA A 480 13.31 -8.82 -7.84
CA ALA A 480 12.74 -7.72 -8.61
C ALA A 480 13.78 -7.04 -9.50
N ARG A 481 14.99 -6.76 -9.00
CA ARG A 481 16.08 -6.22 -9.85
C ARG A 481 16.47 -7.18 -10.96
N ALA A 482 16.55 -8.47 -10.67
CA ALA A 482 16.88 -9.47 -11.68
C ALA A 482 15.81 -9.53 -12.78
N LEU A 483 14.52 -9.46 -12.43
CA LEU A 483 13.41 -9.39 -13.40
C LEU A 483 13.40 -8.08 -14.18
N LEU A 484 13.76 -6.95 -13.55
CA LEU A 484 13.99 -5.70 -14.26
C LEU A 484 15.12 -5.82 -15.30
N GLY A 485 16.17 -6.57 -14.99
CA GLY A 485 17.21 -6.94 -15.96
C GLY A 485 16.69 -7.79 -17.13
N VAL A 486 15.76 -8.71 -16.87
CA VAL A 486 15.11 -9.54 -17.91
C VAL A 486 14.27 -8.68 -18.85
N VAL A 487 13.50 -7.74 -18.32
CA VAL A 487 12.63 -6.88 -19.16
C VAL A 487 13.35 -5.66 -19.73
N GLY A 488 14.62 -5.43 -19.37
CA GLY A 488 15.44 -4.33 -19.90
C GLY A 488 15.29 -2.99 -19.18
N LEU A 489 14.77 -2.98 -17.94
CA LEU A 489 14.48 -1.78 -17.14
C LEU A 489 15.37 -1.64 -15.88
N GLU A 490 16.44 -2.42 -15.75
CA GLU A 490 17.34 -2.41 -14.59
C GLU A 490 17.91 -1.02 -14.27
N ALA A 491 18.28 -0.24 -15.28
CA ALA A 491 18.82 1.12 -15.12
C ALA A 491 17.80 2.13 -14.54
N LEU A 492 16.51 1.79 -14.59
CA LEU A 492 15.41 2.62 -14.11
C LEU A 492 14.88 2.18 -12.75
N ALA A 493 15.50 1.17 -12.11
CA ALA A 493 15.00 0.55 -10.88
C ALA A 493 14.65 1.57 -9.77
N ASP A 494 15.47 2.60 -9.58
CA ASP A 494 15.28 3.60 -8.52
C ASP A 494 14.49 4.85 -8.97
N VAL A 495 14.02 4.87 -10.23
CA VAL A 495 13.25 5.99 -10.81
C VAL A 495 11.77 5.84 -10.45
N ARG A 496 11.06 6.94 -10.19
CA ARG A 496 9.59 6.92 -10.03
C ARG A 496 8.86 6.46 -11.28
N ALA A 497 7.82 5.64 -11.09
CA ALA A 497 7.05 5.09 -12.19
C ALA A 497 6.27 6.16 -12.98
N ASP A 498 5.92 7.30 -12.37
CA ASP A 498 5.27 8.44 -13.05
C ASP A 498 6.16 9.14 -14.11
N ARG A 499 7.45 8.81 -14.17
CA ARG A 499 8.42 9.33 -15.15
C ARG A 499 8.68 8.38 -16.33
N LEU A 500 8.06 7.20 -16.32
CA LEU A 500 8.25 6.19 -17.35
C LEU A 500 7.48 6.52 -18.64
N GLN A 501 8.02 6.08 -19.76
CA GLN A 501 7.35 6.06 -21.05
C GLN A 501 6.30 4.95 -21.10
N HIS A 502 5.33 5.06 -22.01
CA HIS A 502 4.24 4.09 -22.13
C HIS A 502 4.75 2.66 -22.35
N SER A 503 5.76 2.45 -23.20
CA SER A 503 6.33 1.11 -23.40
C SER A 503 7.01 0.57 -22.14
N GLU A 504 7.75 1.41 -21.41
CA GLU A 504 8.37 1.04 -20.13
C GLU A 504 7.31 0.61 -19.09
N LEU A 505 6.13 1.26 -19.08
CA LEU A 505 4.99 0.90 -18.25
C LEU A 505 4.39 -0.48 -18.59
N ARG A 506 4.50 -0.95 -19.84
CA ARG A 506 4.08 -2.32 -20.21
C ARG A 506 5.05 -3.37 -19.68
N PHE A 507 6.35 -3.14 -19.85
CA PHE A 507 7.38 -4.08 -19.44
C PHE A 507 7.51 -4.20 -17.91
N ILE A 508 7.29 -3.12 -17.15
CA ILE A 508 7.23 -3.18 -15.68
C ILE A 508 6.06 -4.05 -15.17
N GLU A 509 4.91 -4.03 -15.84
CA GLU A 509 3.77 -4.89 -15.45
C GLU A 509 4.08 -6.37 -15.66
N ILE A 510 4.79 -6.70 -16.74
CA ILE A 510 5.25 -8.07 -16.98
C ILE A 510 6.26 -8.48 -15.90
N ALA A 511 7.23 -7.63 -15.58
CA ALA A 511 8.19 -7.91 -14.50
C ALA A 511 7.48 -8.10 -13.15
N ARG A 512 6.48 -7.28 -12.83
CA ARG A 512 5.65 -7.44 -11.63
C ARG A 512 4.87 -8.75 -11.64
N ALA A 513 4.27 -9.14 -12.77
CA ALA A 513 3.55 -10.41 -12.88
C ALA A 513 4.49 -11.62 -12.69
N LEU A 514 5.71 -11.54 -13.23
CA LEU A 514 6.73 -12.59 -13.09
C LEU A 514 7.28 -12.72 -11.66
N MET A 515 7.12 -11.71 -10.79
CA MET A 515 7.48 -11.84 -9.39
C MET A 515 6.66 -12.90 -8.65
N LEU A 516 5.44 -13.22 -9.12
CA LEU A 516 4.63 -14.32 -8.58
C LEU A 516 5.22 -15.70 -8.91
N ASP A 517 6.22 -15.78 -9.80
CA ASP A 517 6.67 -17.04 -10.41
C ASP A 517 5.44 -17.83 -10.90
N PRO A 518 4.67 -17.32 -11.89
CA PRO A 518 3.31 -17.79 -12.16
C PRO A 518 3.23 -19.10 -12.95
N ASP A 519 2.26 -19.97 -12.61
CA ASP A 519 1.86 -21.15 -13.39
C ASP A 519 1.18 -20.72 -14.70
N PHE A 520 0.34 -19.68 -14.61
CA PHE A 520 -0.36 -19.08 -15.72
C PHE A 520 -0.18 -17.57 -15.75
N LEU A 521 0.15 -17.04 -16.93
CA LEU A 521 0.29 -15.61 -17.17
C LEU A 521 -0.79 -15.14 -18.14
N LEU A 522 -1.67 -14.26 -17.67
CA LEU A 522 -2.74 -13.66 -18.48
C LEU A 522 -2.31 -12.27 -18.94
N LEU A 523 -2.25 -12.06 -20.25
CA LEU A 523 -1.83 -10.82 -20.87
C LEU A 523 -3.01 -10.17 -21.59
N ASP A 524 -3.36 -8.95 -21.16
CA ASP A 524 -4.50 -8.18 -21.67
C ASP A 524 -3.97 -7.00 -22.51
N GLU A 525 -3.90 -7.21 -23.83
CA GLU A 525 -3.40 -6.25 -24.83
C GLU A 525 -1.99 -5.67 -24.53
N PRO A 526 -0.97 -6.52 -24.23
CA PRO A 526 0.36 -6.04 -23.88
C PRO A 526 1.09 -5.25 -25.00
N ALA A 527 0.72 -5.43 -26.27
CA ALA A 527 1.31 -4.74 -27.43
C ALA A 527 0.71 -3.36 -27.69
N ALA A 528 -0.38 -2.99 -27.02
CA ALA A 528 -1.08 -1.74 -27.26
C ALA A 528 -0.19 -0.51 -27.01
N GLY A 529 0.09 0.24 -28.08
CA GLY A 529 0.91 1.45 -28.07
C GLY A 529 2.42 1.20 -28.18
N LEU A 530 2.85 -0.02 -28.51
CA LEU A 530 4.24 -0.36 -28.80
C LEU A 530 4.57 -0.19 -30.29
N SER A 531 5.82 0.14 -30.58
CA SER A 531 6.39 0.08 -31.93
C SER A 531 6.62 -1.37 -32.38
N ASN A 532 6.76 -1.62 -33.68
CA ASN A 532 6.97 -2.97 -34.22
C ASN A 532 8.20 -3.67 -33.60
N ASP A 533 9.31 -2.95 -33.43
CA ASP A 533 10.51 -3.48 -32.77
C ASP A 533 10.26 -3.88 -31.31
N GLU A 534 9.43 -3.10 -30.59
CA GLU A 534 9.04 -3.41 -29.22
C GLU A 534 8.07 -4.60 -29.13
N ILE A 535 7.19 -4.75 -30.12
CA ILE A 535 6.30 -5.91 -30.26
C ILE A 535 7.12 -7.19 -30.47
N GLU A 536 8.16 -7.16 -31.30
CA GLU A 536 9.04 -8.31 -31.53
C GLU A 536 9.83 -8.68 -30.26
N ARG A 537 10.29 -7.68 -29.50
CA ARG A 537 10.95 -7.88 -28.20
C ARG A 537 9.99 -8.45 -27.16
N LEU A 538 8.75 -7.98 -27.13
CA LEU A 538 7.68 -8.52 -26.29
C LEU A 538 7.37 -9.97 -26.66
N ALA A 539 7.22 -10.29 -27.95
CA ALA A 539 7.01 -11.64 -28.47
C ALA A 539 8.12 -12.60 -27.99
N THR A 540 9.38 -12.18 -28.09
CA THR A 540 10.54 -12.96 -27.64
C THR A 540 10.48 -13.20 -26.12
N LEU A 541 10.11 -12.20 -25.33
CA LEU A 541 9.94 -12.34 -23.89
C LEU A 541 8.82 -13.32 -23.53
N ILE A 542 7.66 -13.22 -24.19
CA ILE A 542 6.52 -14.13 -23.97
C ILE A 542 6.89 -15.57 -24.32
N LYS A 543 7.55 -15.80 -25.47
CA LYS A 543 8.08 -17.12 -25.88
C LYS A 543 9.02 -17.68 -24.82
N ALA A 544 9.90 -16.86 -24.24
CA ALA A 544 10.82 -17.30 -23.19
C ALA A 544 10.08 -17.66 -21.87
N VAL A 545 9.07 -16.89 -21.47
CA VAL A 545 8.23 -17.20 -20.30
C VAL A 545 7.48 -18.51 -20.49
N CYS A 546 6.88 -18.71 -21.67
CA CYS A 546 6.24 -19.95 -22.07
C CYS A 546 7.23 -21.14 -22.05
N GLY A 547 8.46 -20.94 -22.54
CA GLY A 547 9.53 -21.94 -22.55
C GLY A 547 9.98 -22.40 -21.15
N ARG A 548 9.58 -21.70 -20.09
CA ARG A 548 9.76 -22.15 -18.68
C ARG A 548 8.64 -23.10 -18.21
N GLY A 549 7.66 -23.41 -19.05
CA GLY A 549 6.50 -24.24 -18.71
C GLY A 549 5.29 -23.44 -18.20
N THR A 550 5.33 -22.11 -18.26
CA THR A 550 4.20 -21.23 -17.92
C THR A 550 3.14 -21.30 -19.01
N GLY A 551 1.87 -21.52 -18.66
CA GLY A 551 0.76 -21.37 -19.60
C GLY A 551 0.44 -19.89 -19.82
N VAL A 552 0.42 -19.41 -21.06
CA VAL A 552 0.15 -18.00 -21.35
C VAL A 552 -1.20 -17.87 -22.04
N LEU A 553 -2.08 -17.02 -21.51
CA LEU A 553 -3.30 -16.60 -22.20
C LEU A 553 -3.12 -15.16 -22.70
N LEU A 554 -3.06 -14.99 -24.01
CA LEU A 554 -2.82 -13.70 -24.66
C LEU A 554 -4.10 -13.18 -25.32
N VAL A 555 -4.65 -12.11 -24.77
CA VAL A 555 -5.71 -11.32 -25.41
C VAL A 555 -5.03 -10.19 -26.18
N GLU A 556 -5.21 -10.18 -27.51
CA GLU A 556 -4.59 -9.19 -28.37
C GLU A 556 -5.46 -8.83 -29.57
N HIS A 557 -5.17 -7.65 -30.13
CA HIS A 557 -5.76 -7.16 -31.38
C HIS A 557 -4.78 -7.21 -32.56
N HIS A 558 -3.48 -7.29 -32.27
CA HIS A 558 -2.45 -7.43 -33.30
C HIS A 558 -2.42 -8.87 -33.84
N ALA A 559 -3.08 -9.08 -34.99
CA ALA A 559 -3.17 -10.40 -35.62
C ALA A 559 -1.80 -11.02 -35.91
N ASP A 560 -0.83 -10.22 -36.37
CA ASP A 560 0.54 -10.71 -36.67
C ASP A 560 1.23 -11.28 -35.43
N LEU A 561 1.09 -10.62 -34.28
CA LEU A 561 1.65 -11.11 -33.02
C LEU A 561 0.99 -12.44 -32.60
N ILE A 562 -0.35 -12.50 -32.65
CA ILE A 562 -1.11 -13.72 -32.33
C ILE A 562 -0.65 -14.88 -33.21
N PHE A 563 -0.59 -14.67 -34.53
CA PHE A 563 -0.25 -15.74 -35.46
C PHE A 563 1.24 -16.12 -35.45
N ASP A 564 2.14 -15.25 -34.98
CA ASP A 564 3.57 -15.57 -34.82
C ASP A 564 3.87 -16.39 -33.55
N ILE A 565 3.15 -16.15 -32.45
CA ILE A 565 3.57 -16.71 -31.14
C ILE A 565 2.59 -17.69 -30.51
N CYS A 566 1.30 -17.67 -30.89
CA CYS A 566 0.32 -18.57 -30.30
C CYS A 566 0.46 -20.00 -30.84
N HIS A 567 0.19 -20.97 -29.97
CA HIS A 567 0.11 -22.40 -30.31
C HIS A 567 -1.34 -22.79 -30.64
N GLN A 568 -2.29 -22.19 -29.92
CA GLN A 568 -3.73 -22.35 -30.08
C GLN A 568 -4.38 -20.96 -30.05
N VAL A 569 -5.48 -20.80 -30.76
CA VAL A 569 -6.25 -19.55 -30.83
C VAL A 569 -7.73 -19.86 -30.71
N THR A 570 -8.41 -19.15 -29.81
CA THR A 570 -9.87 -19.14 -29.68
C THR A 570 -10.40 -17.77 -30.09
N VAL A 571 -11.37 -17.77 -31.00
CA VAL A 571 -12.07 -16.57 -31.46
C VAL A 571 -13.42 -16.49 -30.77
N LEU A 572 -13.67 -15.40 -30.05
CA LEU A 572 -14.98 -15.14 -29.44
C LEU A 572 -15.81 -14.21 -30.31
N ASN A 573 -17.11 -14.48 -30.39
CA ASN A 573 -18.09 -13.58 -30.96
C ASN A 573 -19.36 -13.58 -30.09
N LEU A 574 -19.83 -12.40 -29.68
CA LEU A 574 -21.04 -12.22 -28.86
C LEU A 574 -21.13 -13.16 -27.64
N GLY A 575 -20.01 -13.34 -26.92
CA GLY A 575 -19.94 -14.16 -25.71
C GLY A 575 -19.83 -15.67 -25.94
N ARG A 576 -19.74 -16.13 -27.20
CA ARG A 576 -19.59 -17.55 -27.58
C ARG A 576 -18.30 -17.79 -28.35
N THR A 577 -17.82 -19.03 -28.32
CA THR A 577 -16.72 -19.47 -29.20
C THR A 577 -17.22 -19.54 -30.64
N LEU A 578 -16.59 -18.75 -31.52
CA LEU A 578 -16.81 -18.78 -32.96
C LEU A 578 -15.97 -19.88 -33.60
N ALA A 579 -14.68 -19.95 -33.25
CA ALA A 579 -13.74 -20.95 -33.75
C ALA A 579 -12.62 -21.17 -32.73
N ALA A 580 -12.04 -22.38 -32.71
CA ALA A 580 -10.86 -22.69 -31.93
C ALA A 580 -9.96 -23.65 -32.72
N GLY A 581 -8.65 -23.41 -32.72
CA GLY A 581 -7.69 -24.23 -33.43
C GLY A 581 -6.31 -23.59 -33.50
N THR A 582 -5.45 -24.12 -34.35
CA THR A 582 -4.12 -23.57 -34.60
C THR A 582 -4.20 -22.20 -35.31
N PRO A 583 -3.17 -21.34 -35.18
CA PRO A 583 -3.05 -20.10 -35.95
C PRO A 583 -3.34 -20.24 -37.45
N ALA A 584 -2.84 -21.32 -38.07
CA ALA A 584 -3.00 -21.59 -39.49
C ALA A 584 -4.46 -21.88 -39.87
N GLU A 585 -5.17 -22.66 -39.06
CA GLU A 585 -6.59 -22.98 -39.25
C GLU A 585 -7.47 -21.74 -39.07
N ILE A 586 -7.21 -20.94 -38.03
CA ILE A 586 -7.99 -19.72 -37.74
C ILE A 586 -7.81 -18.66 -38.81
N ARG A 587 -6.60 -18.49 -39.36
CA ARG A 587 -6.30 -17.49 -40.39
C ARG A 587 -7.11 -17.68 -41.68
N VAL A 588 -7.46 -18.92 -42.02
CA VAL A 588 -8.24 -19.26 -43.23
C VAL A 588 -9.72 -19.53 -42.93
N HIS A 589 -10.15 -19.44 -41.66
CA HIS A 589 -11.51 -19.71 -41.26
C HIS A 589 -12.46 -18.61 -41.76
N LYS A 590 -13.34 -18.95 -42.70
CA LYS A 590 -14.21 -17.97 -43.42
C LYS A 590 -14.99 -17.05 -42.49
N GLU A 591 -15.59 -17.59 -41.43
CA GLU A 591 -16.37 -16.79 -40.48
C GLU A 591 -15.50 -15.86 -39.63
N VAL A 592 -14.25 -16.25 -39.34
CA VAL A 592 -13.30 -15.41 -38.58
C VAL A 592 -12.82 -14.26 -39.45
N VAL A 593 -12.52 -14.54 -40.72
CA VAL A 593 -12.13 -13.51 -41.68
C VAL A 593 -13.24 -12.46 -41.84
N SER A 594 -14.47 -12.92 -42.08
CA SER A 594 -15.64 -12.06 -42.23
C SER A 594 -15.96 -11.24 -40.97
N ALA A 595 -15.87 -11.86 -39.78
CA ALA A 595 -16.27 -11.21 -38.54
C ALA A 595 -15.17 -10.38 -37.87
N TYR A 596 -13.89 -10.60 -38.18
CA TYR A 596 -12.78 -10.04 -37.41
C TYR A 596 -11.55 -9.59 -38.21
N LEU A 597 -11.05 -10.38 -39.17
CA LEU A 597 -9.79 -10.04 -39.87
C LEU A 597 -9.98 -9.04 -41.01
N GLY A 598 -11.22 -8.79 -41.44
CA GLY A 598 -11.51 -7.97 -42.60
C GLY A 598 -11.25 -8.74 -43.89
N GLY A 599 -12.21 -8.69 -44.82
CA GLY A 599 -12.06 -9.21 -46.17
C GLY A 599 -11.44 -8.18 -47.11
#